data_AF-A0A7K4C7H9-F1
#
_entry.id   AF-A0A7K4C7H9-F1
#
_cell.length_a   1.000
_cell.length_b   1.000
_cell.length_c   1.000
_cell.angle_alpha   90.00
_cell.angle_beta   90.00
_cell.angle_gamma   90.00
#
_symmetry.space_group_name_H-M   'P 1'
#
loop_
_entity.id
_entity.type
_entity.pdbx_description
1 polymer ?
#
loop_
_entity_poly.entity_id
_entity_poly.type
_entity_poly.pdbx_seq_one_letter_code
_entity_poly.pdbx_strand_id
1 'polypeptide(L)'
;MALTSILITLIALVVLVLILFEVKKTKHKVLLILVLGFILFGYFSFVMVFKNKPISIKNLSDVDNLLNLYFSWLGQVFNNIKIITGQITKMDWSSNNSIKNITKNFI
;
A
#
# COMPACT_ATOMS: atom_id res chain seq x y z
N MET A 1 11.42 -13.26 -19.61
CA MET A 1 10.17 -14.07 -19.58
C MET A 1 9.28 -13.73 -18.39
N ALA A 2 9.78 -13.67 -17.14
CA ALA A 2 8.96 -13.23 -15.99
C ALA A 2 8.54 -11.74 -16.05
N LEU A 3 9.44 -10.86 -16.51
CA LEU A 3 9.15 -9.43 -16.65
C LEU A 3 8.03 -9.16 -17.68
N THR A 4 8.03 -9.92 -18.78
CA THR A 4 7.03 -9.83 -19.85
C THR A 4 5.68 -10.35 -19.42
N SER A 5 5.62 -11.46 -18.65
CA SER A 5 4.36 -11.97 -18.12
C SER A 5 3.77 -11.03 -17.06
N ILE A 6 4.58 -10.45 -16.18
CA ILE A 6 4.14 -9.44 -15.21
C ILE A 6 3.57 -8.21 -15.93
N LEU A 7 4.24 -7.74 -16.99
CA LEU A 7 3.77 -6.63 -17.80
C LEU A 7 2.43 -6.93 -18.47
N ILE A 8 2.26 -8.14 -19.02
CA ILE A 8 1.00 -8.59 -19.63
C ILE A 8 -0.13 -8.67 -18.61
N THR A 9 0.13 -9.18 -17.40
CA THR A 9 -0.86 -9.23 -16.31
C THR A 9 -1.28 -7.82 -15.89
N LEU A 10 -0.33 -6.88 -15.85
CA LEU A 10 -0.60 -5.48 -15.48
C LEU A 10 -1.42 -4.77 -16.56
N ILE A 11 -1.10 -5.01 -17.84
CA ILE A 11 -1.89 -4.53 -18.99
C ILE A 11 -3.30 -5.12 -18.95
N ALA A 12 -3.46 -6.42 -18.69
CA ALA A 12 -4.75 -7.08 -18.59
C ALA A 12 -5.61 -6.49 -17.46
N LEU A 13 -5.00 -6.16 -16.31
CA LEU A 13 -5.67 -5.52 -15.19
C LEU A 13 -6.12 -4.10 -15.53
N VAL A 14 -5.28 -3.32 -16.22
CA VAL A 14 -5.65 -1.98 -16.70
C VAL A 14 -6.79 -2.05 -17.71
N VAL A 15 -6.74 -3.00 -18.65
CA VAL A 15 -7.80 -3.24 -19.64
C VAL A 15 -9.11 -3.66 -18.96
N LEU A 16 -9.06 -4.52 -17.94
CA LEU A 16 -10.23 -4.91 -17.16
C LEU A 16 -10.87 -3.69 -16.48
N VAL A 17 -10.07 -2.78 -15.92
CA VAL A 17 -10.56 -1.53 -15.30
C VAL A 17 -11.19 -0.60 -16.35
N LEU A 18 -10.60 -0.51 -17.55
CA LEU A 18 -11.18 0.26 -18.66
C LEU A 18 -12.49 -0.35 -19.17
N ILE A 19 -12.61 -1.68 -19.23
CA ILE A 19 -13.86 -2.36 -19.57
C ILE A 19 -14.93 -2.09 -18.50
N LEU A 20 -14.57 -2.13 -17.22
CA LEU A 20 -15.47 -1.77 -16.12
C LEU A 20 -15.94 -0.31 -16.19
N PHE A 21 -15.12 0.58 -16.77
CA PHE A 21 -15.47 1.97 -17.04
C PHE A 21 -16.45 2.11 -18.23
N GLU A 22 -16.23 1.38 -19.33
CA GLU A 22 -17.07 1.45 -20.54
C GLU A 22 -18.48 0.88 -20.32
N VAL A 23 -18.59 -0.18 -19.50
CA VAL A 23 -19.87 -0.88 -19.24
C VAL A 23 -20.86 -0.02 -18.44
N LYS A 24 -20.41 1.09 -17.84
CA LYS A 24 -21.23 1.89 -16.94
C LYS A 24 -20.87 3.37 -17.07
N LYS A 25 -21.67 4.15 -17.83
CA LYS A 25 -21.73 5.63 -17.76
C LYS A 25 -21.98 6.06 -16.31
N THR A 26 -20.95 6.12 -15.47
CA THR A 26 -21.15 6.16 -14.01
C THR A 26 -20.48 7.32 -13.31
N LYS A 27 -21.28 7.87 -12.38
CA LYS A 27 -20.98 8.93 -11.43
C LYS A 27 -19.85 8.59 -10.43
N HIS A 28 -19.24 7.41 -10.51
CA HIS A 28 -18.34 6.86 -9.49
C HIS A 28 -16.85 7.07 -9.83
N LYS A 29 -16.47 8.33 -10.09
CA LYS A 29 -15.07 8.73 -10.33
C LYS A 29 -14.14 8.34 -9.16
N VAL A 30 -14.67 8.30 -7.94
CA VAL A 30 -13.95 7.89 -6.72
C VAL A 30 -13.60 6.39 -6.73
N LEU A 31 -14.44 5.54 -7.33
CA LEU A 31 -14.14 4.11 -7.40
C LEU A 31 -12.97 3.86 -8.36
N LEU A 32 -12.88 4.63 -9.45
CA LEU A 32 -11.79 4.54 -10.41
C LEU A 32 -10.44 4.99 -9.83
N ILE A 33 -10.39 6.12 -9.12
CA ILE A 33 -9.16 6.57 -8.46
C ILE A 33 -8.73 5.57 -7.38
N LEU A 34 -9.69 4.97 -6.66
CA LEU A 34 -9.42 3.96 -5.65
C LEU A 34 -8.84 2.69 -6.28
N VAL A 35 -9.44 2.18 -7.35
CA VAL A 35 -8.94 0.98 -8.06
C VAL A 35 -7.56 1.23 -8.66
N LEU A 36 -7.34 2.37 -9.31
CA LEU A 36 -6.02 2.74 -9.82
C LEU A 36 -4.99 2.83 -8.69
N GLY A 37 -5.37 3.44 -7.56
CA GLY A 37 -4.56 3.49 -6.35
C GLY A 37 -4.21 2.10 -5.82
N PHE A 38 -5.17 1.17 -5.78
CA PHE A 38 -4.94 -0.21 -5.37
C PHE A 38 -4.00 -0.97 -6.30
N ILE A 39 -4.09 -0.76 -7.62
CA ILE A 39 -3.19 -1.40 -8.60
C ILE A 39 -1.77 -0.89 -8.42
N LEU A 40 -1.59 0.43 -8.31
CA LEU A 40 -0.28 1.04 -8.10
C LEU A 40 0.31 0.60 -6.76
N PHE A 41 -0.48 0.66 -5.68
CA PHE A 41 -0.08 0.19 -4.35
C PHE A 41 0.33 -1.29 -4.39
N GLY A 42 -0.46 -2.15 -5.03
CA GLY A 42 -0.15 -3.57 -5.19
C GLY A 42 1.18 -3.79 -5.91
N TYR A 43 1.41 -3.09 -7.02
CA TYR A 43 2.67 -3.20 -7.77
C TYR A 43 3.88 -2.71 -6.96
N PHE A 44 3.83 -1.51 -6.39
CA PHE A 44 4.95 -0.95 -5.64
C PHE A 44 5.28 -1.75 -4.39
N SER A 45 4.25 -2.18 -3.64
CA SER A 45 4.43 -3.04 -2.48
C SER A 45 5.04 -4.38 -2.87
N PHE A 46 4.59 -5.00 -3.95
CA PHE A 46 5.16 -6.25 -4.45
C PHE A 46 6.64 -6.09 -4.80
N VAL A 47 6.99 -5.06 -5.58
CA VAL A 47 8.39 -4.77 -5.92
C VAL A 47 9.22 -4.54 -4.66
N MET A 48 8.69 -3.83 -3.66
CA MET A 48 9.40 -3.54 -2.41
C MET A 48 9.66 -4.79 -1.58
N VAL A 49 8.66 -5.65 -1.42
CA VAL A 49 8.77 -6.90 -0.65
C VAL A 49 9.82 -7.85 -1.23
N PHE A 50 9.90 -7.89 -2.56
CA PHE A 50 10.75 -8.85 -3.27
C PHE A 50 12.01 -8.25 -3.91
N LYS A 51 12.32 -6.96 -3.66
CA LYS A 51 13.40 -6.20 -4.33
C LYS A 51 14.77 -6.89 -4.35
N ASN A 52 15.05 -7.75 -3.37
CA ASN A 52 16.33 -8.46 -3.24
C ASN A 52 16.14 -9.96 -3.00
N LYS A 53 14.99 -10.54 -3.37
CA LYS A 53 14.69 -11.96 -3.18
C LYS A 53 14.73 -12.67 -4.54
N PRO A 54 15.49 -13.77 -4.69
CA PRO A 54 15.43 -14.57 -5.91
C PRO A 54 14.05 -15.24 -5.98
N ILE A 55 13.14 -14.66 -6.75
CA ILE A 55 11.82 -15.25 -6.99
C ILE A 55 11.97 -16.25 -8.13
N SER A 56 11.86 -17.54 -7.82
CA SER A 56 11.73 -18.60 -8.81
C SER A 56 10.43 -19.35 -8.55
N ILE A 57 9.53 -19.33 -9.53
CA ILE A 57 8.27 -20.07 -9.46
C ILE A 57 8.44 -21.28 -10.38
N LYS A 58 8.63 -22.46 -9.79
CA LYS A 58 8.81 -23.73 -10.51
C LYS A 58 7.62 -24.66 -10.34
N ASN A 59 6.87 -24.51 -9.26
CA ASN A 59 5.70 -25.33 -8.94
C ASN A 59 4.64 -24.51 -8.19
N LEU A 60 3.46 -25.10 -8.00
CA LEU A 60 2.34 -24.46 -7.30
C LEU A 60 2.68 -24.07 -5.85
N SER A 61 3.52 -24.86 -5.17
CA SER A 61 3.94 -24.55 -3.80
C SER A 61 4.76 -23.26 -3.71
N ASP A 62 5.54 -22.92 -4.75
CA ASP A 62 6.27 -21.65 -4.80
C ASP A 62 5.32 -20.44 -4.88
N VAL A 63 4.16 -20.61 -5.53
CA VAL A 63 3.11 -19.58 -5.60
C VAL A 63 2.48 -19.36 -4.22
N ASP A 64 2.14 -20.44 -3.52
CA ASP A 64 1.58 -20.37 -2.16
C ASP A 64 2.54 -19.69 -1.19
N ASN A 65 3.83 -20.03 -1.28
CA ASN A 65 4.87 -19.41 -0.47
C ASN A 65 5.00 -17.91 -0.76
N LEU A 66 4.94 -17.51 -2.03
CA LEU A 66 5.01 -16.12 -2.45
C LEU A 66 3.80 -15.31 -1.97
N LEU A 67 2.59 -15.87 -2.08
CA LEU A 67 1.37 -15.26 -1.56
C LEU A 67 1.44 -15.11 -0.04
N ASN A 68 1.83 -16.17 0.68
CA ASN A 68 1.98 -16.13 2.13
C ASN A 68 2.99 -15.06 2.58
N LEU A 69 4.13 -14.93 1.89
CA LEU A 69 5.11 -13.89 2.17
C LEU A 69 4.54 -12.49 1.94
N TYR A 70 3.85 -12.27 0.83
CA TYR A 70 3.25 -10.97 0.51
C TYR A 70 2.15 -10.59 1.51
N PHE A 71 1.23 -11.49 1.82
CA PHE A 71 0.13 -11.24 2.76
C PHE A 71 0.62 -11.15 4.22
N SER A 72 1.67 -11.88 4.60
CA SER A 72 2.31 -11.73 5.92
C SER A 72 2.93 -10.34 6.07
N TRP A 73 3.66 -9.86 5.06
CA TRP A 73 4.18 -8.49 5.04
C TRP A 73 3.06 -7.46 5.11
N LEU A 74 2.00 -7.63 4.33
CA LEU A 74 0.84 -6.74 4.33
C LEU A 74 0.18 -6.69 5.72
N GLY A 75 0.00 -7.85 6.37
CA GLY A 75 -0.50 -7.93 7.74
C GLY A 75 0.39 -7.19 8.76
N GLN A 76 1.71 -7.30 8.63
CA GLN A 76 2.65 -6.53 9.46
C GLN A 76 2.53 -5.03 9.23
N VAL A 77 2.38 -4.57 7.99
CA VAL A 77 2.15 -3.16 7.67
C VAL A 77 0.89 -2.65 8.36
N PHE A 78 -0.23 -3.38 8.28
CA PHE A 78 -1.47 -3.01 8.97
C PHE A 78 -1.30 -2.96 10.50
N ASN A 79 -0.59 -3.94 11.08
CA ASN A 79 -0.31 -3.94 12.51
C ASN A 79 0.54 -2.74 12.92
N ASN A 80 1.56 -2.39 12.14
CA ASN A 80 2.41 -1.23 12.38
C ASN A 80 1.60 0.08 12.29
N ILE A 81 0.74 0.24 11.29
CA ILE A 81 -0.15 1.40 11.16
C ILE A 81 -1.06 1.51 12.39
N LYS A 82 -1.63 0.40 12.85
CA LYS A 82 -2.48 0.37 14.06
C LYS A 82 -1.70 0.80 15.31
N ILE A 83 -0.47 0.32 15.46
CA ILE A 83 0.39 0.68 16.61
C ILE A 83 0.72 2.17 16.57
N ILE A 84 1.18 2.67 15.41
CA ILE A 84 1.55 4.08 15.23
C ILE A 84 0.34 4.98 15.50
N THR A 85 -0.81 4.68 14.90
CA THR A 85 -2.03 5.48 15.12
C THR A 85 -2.49 5.42 16.58
N GLY A 86 -2.42 4.26 17.23
CA GLY A 86 -2.72 4.13 18.66
C GLY A 86 -1.75 4.90 19.57
N GLN A 87 -0.46 4.95 19.23
CA GLN A 87 0.53 5.75 19.97
C GLN A 87 0.28 7.25 19.80
N ILE A 88 -0.01 7.68 18.56
CA ILE A 88 -0.33 9.07 18.22
C ILE A 88 -1.55 9.57 19.02
N THR A 89 -2.59 8.76 19.22
CA THR A 89 -3.74 9.15 20.06
C THR A 89 -3.42 9.31 21.55
N LYS A 90 -2.35 8.68 22.03
CA LYS A 90 -1.92 8.74 23.43
C LYS A 90 -0.92 9.87 23.69
N MET A 91 -0.40 10.51 22.64
CA MET A 91 0.46 11.67 22.79
C MET A 91 -0.34 12.82 23.41
N ASP A 92 0.27 13.55 24.34
CA ASP A 92 -0.27 14.81 24.82
C ASP A 92 -0.12 15.84 23.70
N TRP A 93 -1.24 16.17 23.06
CA TRP A 93 -1.32 17.18 22.01
C TRP A 93 -1.37 18.60 22.57
N SER A 94 -1.41 18.77 23.89
CA SER A 94 -1.28 20.08 24.51
C SER A 94 0.06 20.69 24.13
N SER A 95 0.03 21.94 23.68
CA SER A 95 1.25 22.71 23.43
C SER A 95 2.16 22.66 24.65
N ASN A 96 3.42 22.31 24.45
CA ASN A 96 4.39 22.21 25.51
C ASN A 96 4.60 23.60 26.15
N ASN A 97 3.97 23.81 27.31
CA ASN A 97 4.04 25.08 28.07
C ASN A 97 5.48 25.47 28.44
N SER A 98 6.44 24.55 28.34
CA SER A 98 7.87 24.82 28.47
C SER A 98 8.37 25.88 27.47
N ILE A 99 7.79 25.96 26.27
CA ILE A 99 8.15 26.98 25.27
C ILE A 99 7.50 28.34 25.63
N LYS A 100 6.31 28.31 26.23
CA LYS A 100 5.55 29.52 26.62
C LYS A 100 6.18 30.26 27.82
N ASN A 101 6.87 29.56 28.71
CA ASN A 101 7.57 30.17 29.83
C ASN A 101 8.93 30.79 29.44
N ILE A 102 9.59 30.28 28.39
CA ILE A 102 10.82 30.89 27.88
C ILE A 102 10.51 32.26 27.27
N THR A 103 9.47 32.37 26.43
CA THR A 103 9.08 33.67 25.82
C THR A 103 8.56 34.69 26.83
N LYS A 104 7.98 34.25 27.95
CA LYS A 104 7.50 35.16 29.01
C LYS A 104 8.61 35.75 29.88
N ASN A 105 9.80 35.16 29.88
CA ASN A 105 10.98 35.65 30.62
C ASN A 105 11.86 36.60 29.77
N PHE A 106 11.51 36.83 28.50
CA PHE A 106 12.23 37.72 27.58
C PHE A 106 11.43 38.98 27.17
N ILE A 107 10.21 39.18 27.70
CA ILE A 107 9.37 40.38 27.55
C ILE A 107 9.17 40.98 28.93
#